data_AF-A0A3C1Y8A2-F1
#
_entry.id   AF-A0A3C1Y8A2-F1
#
_cell.length_a   1.000
_cell.length_b   1.000
_cell.length_c   1.000
_cell.angle_alpha   90.00
_cell.angle_beta   90.00
_cell.angle_gamma   90.00
#
_symmetry.space_group_name_H-M   'P 1'
#
loop_
_entity.id
_entity.type
_entity.pdbx_description
1 polymer ?
#
loop_
_entity_poly.entity_id
_entity_poly.type
_entity_poly.pdbx_seq_one_letter_code
_entity_poly.pdbx_strand_id
1 'polypeptide(L)' 'MSTPTFDQLLEAGCHFGHLKRKWNPAMAPYIFMERNG' A
#
# COMPACT_ATOMS: atom_id res chain seq x y z
N MET A 1 -16.51 15.11 -6.95
CA MET A 1 -15.14 14.57 -6.82
C MET A 1 -15.04 13.38 -7.77
N SER A 2 -14.06 13.36 -8.67
CA SER A 2 -13.77 12.20 -9.52
C SER A 2 -12.89 11.20 -8.75
N THR A 3 -13.24 9.91 -8.79
CA THR A 3 -12.40 8.85 -8.24
C THR A 3 -11.19 8.64 -9.15
N PRO A 4 -9.94 8.64 -8.62
CA PRO A 4 -8.75 8.41 -9.43
C PRO A 4 -8.73 6.98 -9.97
N THR A 5 -8.05 6.78 -11.09
CA THR A 5 -7.80 5.44 -11.66
C THR A 5 -6.68 4.72 -10.90
N PHE A 6 -6.57 3.41 -11.11
CA PHE A 6 -5.50 2.63 -10.49
C PHE A 6 -4.10 3.12 -10.90
N ASP A 7 -3.89 3.41 -12.18
CA ASP A 7 -2.60 3.88 -12.70
C ASP A 7 -2.17 5.19 -12.05
N GLN A 8 -3.12 6.11 -11.80
CA GLN A 8 -2.85 7.37 -11.11
C GLN A 8 -2.39 7.16 -9.66
N LEU A 9 -2.98 6.19 -8.96
CA LEU A 9 -2.57 5.84 -7.59
C LEU A 9 -1.21 5.14 -7.56
N LEU A 10 -0.89 4.37 -8.61
CA LEU A 10 0.39 3.70 -8.76
C LEU A 10 1.51 4.73 -8.98
N GLU A 11 1.32 5.67 -9.91
CA GLU A 11 2.27 6.75 -10.19
C GLU A 11 2.46 7.68 -8.99
N ALA A 12 1.40 7.95 -8.23
CA ALA A 12 1.49 8.75 -7.00
C ALA A 12 2.17 8.01 -5.82
N GLY A 13 2.46 6.71 -5.94
CA GLY A 13 3.11 5.94 -4.90
C GLY A 13 2.21 5.54 -3.73
N CYS A 14 0.88 5.55 -3.89
CA CYS A 14 -0.07 5.23 -2.81
C CYS A 14 -0.03 3.76 -2.34
N HIS A 15 0.67 2.89 -3.07
CA HIS A 15 0.82 1.47 -2.78
C HIS A 15 1.99 1.17 -1.83
N PHE A 16 2.80 2.17 -1.46
CA PHE A 16 3.87 1.99 -0.49
C PHE A 16 3.33 2.09 0.95
N GLY A 17 3.65 1.08 1.75
CA GLY A 17 3.34 1.02 3.17
C GLY A 17 4.54 1.34 4.05
N HIS A 18 4.40 1.01 5.34
CA HIS A 18 5.50 1.06 6.31
C HIS A 18 6.35 -0.22 6.25
N LEU A 19 7.45 -0.25 7.01
CA LEU A 19 8.22 -1.49 7.25
C LEU A 19 7.39 -2.50 8.05
N LYS A 20 7.64 -3.80 7.84
CA LYS A 20 6.92 -4.92 8.50
C LYS A 20 6.81 -4.77 10.02
N ARG A 21 7.90 -4.36 10.66
CA ARG A 21 7.98 -4.20 12.13
C ARG A 21 7.02 -3.14 12.70
N LYS A 22 6.49 -2.26 11.86
CA LYS A 22 5.55 -1.18 12.23
C LYS A 22 4.11 -1.50 11.81
N TRP A 23 3.86 -2.65 11.19
CA TRP A 23 2.51 -3.01 10.73
C TRP A 23 1.59 -3.29 11.90
N ASN A 24 0.34 -2.86 11.75
CA ASN A 24 -0.75 -3.40 12.54
C ASN A 24 -1.10 -4.79 11.97
N PRO A 25 -1.09 -5.87 12.76
CA PRO A 25 -1.44 -7.22 12.28
C PRO A 25 -2.82 -7.31 11.60
N ALA A 26 -3.78 -6.46 11.99
CA ALA A 26 -5.10 -6.40 11.36
C ALA A 26 -5.05 -5.99 9.87
N MET A 27 -3.95 -5.41 9.40
CA MET A 27 -3.78 -5.02 8.00
C MET A 27 -3.34 -6.17 7.09
N ALA A 28 -3.01 -7.35 7.62
CA ALA A 28 -2.52 -8.49 6.84
C ALA A 28 -3.40 -8.84 5.61
N PRO A 29 -4.74 -8.81 5.65
CA PRO A 29 -5.58 -9.12 4.48
C PRO A 29 -5.48 -8.09 3.33
N TYR A 30 -4.97 -6.89 3.61
CA TYR A 30 -4.88 -5.79 2.63
C TYR A 30 -3.47 -5.62 2.06
N ILE A 31 -2.49 -6.36 2.58
CA ILE A 31 -1.09 -6.27 2.17
C ILE A 31 -0.83 -7.30 1.06
N PHE A 32 -0.41 -6.82 -0.11
CA PHE A 32 -0.14 -7.69 -1.25
C PHE A 32 1.21 -8.43 -1.12
N MET A 33 2.31 -7.70 -0.91
CA MET A 33 3.64 -8.29 -0.74
C MET A 33 4.59 -7.36 0.02
N GLU A 34 5.66 -7.92 0.56
CA GLU A 34 6.78 -7.19 1.17
C GLU A 34 7.97 -7.20 0.20
N ARG A 35 8.61 -6.05 -0.02
CA ARG A 35 9.85 -5.97 -0.81
C ARG A 35 10.78 -4.96 -0.14
N ASN A 36 11.96 -5.44 0.26
CA ASN A 36 12.99 -4.67 0.97
C ASN A 36 12.61 -4.17 2.40
N GLY A 37 11.73 -4.90 3.10
CA GLY A 37 11.50 -4.80 4.55
C GLY A 37 10.48 -3.76 5.00
#